data_AF-Q8ZX67-F1
#
_entry.id   AF-Q8ZX67-F1
#
_cell.length_a   1.000
_cell.length_b   1.000
_cell.length_c   1.000
_cell.angle_alpha   90.00
_cell.angle_beta   90.00
_cell.angle_gamma   90.00
#
_symmetry.space_group_name_H-M   'P 1'
#
loop_
_entity.id
_entity.type
_entity.pdbx_description
1 polymer ?
#
loop_
_entity_poly.entity_id
_entity_poly.type
_entity_poly.pdbx_seq_one_letter_code
_entity_poly.pdbx_strand_id
1 'polypeptide(L)'
;MILFFLTAFGLGWLFQLLAVYSPFWLAATMWTPALGALLELKREGRLKPRPLGGDWRGLKTLYKATVPAAFWVALSCLMSFFFVGPNPYTPPTVRVYFLVPVEAPGWVVYAALPLALAAPFINALIVTFGEEFGWRGYLLPKLARRMGWIWASAVVGVVWGVWHTPAILVVGHNYGRP
;
A
#
# COMPACT_ATOMS: atom_id res chain seq x y z
N MET A 1 -8.47 -18.91 8.78
CA MET A 1 -8.74 -17.50 8.43
C MET A 1 -9.10 -16.66 9.67
N ILE A 2 -9.36 -17.29 10.83
CA ILE A 2 -9.73 -16.58 12.05
C ILE A 2 -8.57 -15.70 12.57
N LEU A 3 -7.34 -16.23 12.61
CA LEU A 3 -6.17 -15.46 13.03
C LEU A 3 -5.90 -14.30 12.07
N PHE A 4 -6.10 -14.53 10.77
CA PHE A 4 -5.99 -13.46 9.77
C PHE A 4 -6.91 -12.27 10.13
N PHE A 5 -8.20 -12.52 10.34
CA PHE A 5 -9.15 -11.46 10.67
C PHE A 5 -8.91 -10.85 12.05
N LEU A 6 -8.59 -11.66 13.07
CA LEU A 6 -8.28 -11.17 14.41
C LEU A 6 -7.08 -10.23 14.42
N THR A 7 -6.02 -10.56 13.68
CA THR A 7 -4.84 -9.70 13.60
C THR A 7 -5.11 -8.48 12.71
N ALA A 8 -5.68 -8.67 11.52
CA ALA A 8 -5.95 -7.56 10.60
C ALA A 8 -6.89 -6.52 11.24
N PHE A 9 -8.00 -6.96 11.85
CA PHE A 9 -8.97 -6.04 12.45
C PHE A 9 -8.64 -5.67 13.89
N GLY A 10 -8.34 -6.63 14.77
CA GLY A 10 -8.07 -6.33 16.18
C GLY A 10 -6.82 -5.48 16.37
N LEU A 11 -5.69 -5.93 15.82
CA LEU A 11 -4.44 -5.17 15.91
C LEU A 11 -4.44 -3.94 14.99
N GLY A 12 -5.00 -4.09 13.77
CA GLY A 12 -5.09 -2.97 12.82
C GLY A 12 -5.94 -1.83 13.33
N TRP A 13 -7.12 -2.08 13.87
CA TRP A 13 -7.95 -1.02 14.43
C TRP A 13 -7.32 -0.38 15.66
N LEU A 14 -6.68 -1.16 16.54
CA LEU A 14 -5.92 -0.60 17.66
C LEU A 14 -4.84 0.37 17.16
N PHE A 15 -4.04 -0.03 16.18
CA PHE A 15 -2.99 0.83 15.61
C PHE A 15 -3.57 2.06 14.91
N GLN A 16 -4.67 1.92 14.17
CA GLN A 16 -5.34 3.06 13.55
C GLN A 16 -5.89 4.05 14.57
N LEU A 17 -6.41 3.58 15.72
CA LEU A 17 -6.84 4.47 16.81
C LEU A 17 -5.64 5.18 17.46
N LEU A 18 -4.52 4.48 17.63
CA LEU A 18 -3.28 5.05 18.18
C LEU A 18 -2.61 6.06 17.23
N ALA A 19 -3.04 6.13 15.96
CA ALA A 19 -2.52 7.09 14.99
C ALA A 19 -2.68 8.55 15.41
N VAL A 20 -3.63 8.88 16.30
CA VAL A 20 -3.77 10.23 16.88
C VAL A 20 -2.51 10.70 17.59
N TYR A 21 -1.75 9.77 18.16
CA TYR A 21 -0.55 10.08 18.93
C TYR A 21 0.70 10.15 18.05
N SER A 22 0.73 9.38 16.96
CA SER A 22 1.88 9.35 16.05
C SER A 22 1.55 8.71 14.69
N PRO A 23 2.03 9.28 13.57
CA PRO A 23 1.87 8.70 12.23
C PRO A 23 2.59 7.35 12.07
N PHE A 24 3.52 7.01 12.97
CA PHE A 24 4.14 5.69 13.03
C PHE A 24 3.10 4.57 13.09
N TRP A 25 2.01 4.76 13.85
CA TRP A 25 0.99 3.74 14.00
C TRP A 25 0.19 3.50 12.72
N LEU A 26 0.08 4.50 11.83
CA LEU A 26 -0.47 4.30 10.49
C LEU A 26 0.44 3.42 9.64
N ALA A 27 1.76 3.64 9.68
CA ALA A 27 2.69 2.74 9.00
C ALA A 27 2.64 1.32 9.60
N ALA A 28 2.53 1.20 10.92
CA ALA A 28 2.45 -0.09 11.60
C ALA A 28 1.16 -0.85 11.26
N THR A 29 0.00 -0.18 11.14
CA THR A 29 -1.26 -0.86 10.79
C THR A 29 -1.16 -1.54 9.43
N MET A 30 -0.43 -0.97 8.47
CA MET A 30 -0.29 -1.53 7.13
C MET A 30 0.34 -2.93 7.11
N TRP A 31 1.06 -3.30 8.17
CA TRP A 31 1.63 -4.64 8.32
C TRP A 31 0.69 -5.66 8.97
N THR A 32 -0.43 -5.22 9.55
CA THR A 32 -1.36 -6.11 10.27
C THR A 32 -2.02 -7.17 9.39
N PRO A 33 -2.38 -6.91 8.11
CA PRO A 33 -2.89 -7.96 7.21
C PRO A 33 -1.81 -9.01 6.88
N ALA A 34 -0.56 -8.58 6.65
CA ALA A 34 0.55 -9.50 6.43
C ALA A 34 0.84 -10.38 7.65
N LEU A 35 0.87 -9.78 8.83
CA LEU A 35 1.05 -10.52 10.09
C LEU A 35 -0.05 -11.56 10.28
N GLY A 36 -1.32 -11.20 10.06
CA GLY A 36 -2.44 -12.12 10.10
C GLY A 36 -2.30 -13.27 9.08
N ALA A 37 -1.83 -12.96 7.87
CA ALA A 37 -1.60 -13.96 6.84
C ALA A 37 -0.48 -14.93 7.22
N LEU A 38 0.64 -14.43 7.74
CA LEU A 38 1.77 -15.23 8.20
C LEU A 38 1.38 -16.13 9.37
N LEU A 39 0.64 -15.61 10.35
CA LEU A 39 0.15 -16.38 11.49
C LEU A 39 -0.78 -17.51 11.04
N GLU A 40 -1.70 -17.24 10.12
CA GLU A 40 -2.60 -18.28 9.63
C GLU A 40 -1.87 -19.29 8.73
N LEU A 41 -0.94 -18.86 7.88
CA LEU A 41 -0.10 -19.76 7.08
C LEU A 41 0.77 -20.66 7.96
N LYS A 42 1.31 -20.12 9.05
CA LYS A 42 2.05 -20.88 10.06
C LYS A 42 1.15 -21.90 10.75
N ARG A 43 -0.05 -21.50 11.18
CA ARG A 43 -1.06 -22.40 11.77
C ARG A 43 -1.46 -23.53 10.82
N GLU A 44 -1.57 -23.25 9.53
CA GLU A 44 -1.91 -24.23 8.49
C GLU A 44 -0.72 -25.11 8.08
N GLY A 45 0.49 -24.88 8.61
CA GLY A 45 1.71 -25.60 8.19
C GLY A 45 2.13 -25.31 6.74
N ARG A 46 1.64 -24.20 6.16
CA ARG A 46 1.85 -23.82 4.75
C ARG A 46 2.89 -22.73 4.55
N LEU A 47 3.46 -22.21 5.63
CA LEU A 47 4.53 -21.22 5.57
C LEU A 47 5.81 -21.87 5.04
N LYS A 48 6.04 -21.74 3.73
CA LYS A 48 7.25 -22.24 3.05
C LYS A 48 8.04 -21.04 2.52
N PRO A 49 8.88 -20.39 3.35
CA PRO A 49 9.72 -19.31 2.87
C PRO A 49 10.64 -19.85 1.78
N ARG A 50 10.49 -19.33 0.57
CA ARG A 50 11.42 -19.63 -0.52
C ARG A 50 12.42 -18.48 -0.54
N PRO A 51 13.71 -18.71 -0.29
CA PRO A 51 14.70 -17.66 -0.49
C PRO A 51 14.59 -17.17 -1.94
N LEU A 52 14.69 -15.86 -2.15
CA LEU A 52 14.96 -15.28 -3.46
C LEU A 52 16.33 -15.82 -3.86
N GLY A 53 16.35 -16.97 -4.54
CA GLY A 53 17.57 -17.53 -5.08
C GLY A 53 18.19 -16.51 -6.02
N GLY A 54 19.51 -16.39 -6.01
CA GLY A 54 20.26 -15.61 -7.03
C GLY A 54 20.17 -16.22 -8.43
N ASP A 55 19.18 -17.09 -8.67
CA ASP A 55 18.97 -17.75 -9.94
C ASP A 55 18.10 -16.88 -10.87
N TRP A 56 18.34 -17.01 -12.17
CA TRP A 56 17.56 -16.35 -13.22
C TRP A 56 16.05 -16.62 -13.12
N ARG A 57 15.65 -17.72 -12.47
CA ARG A 57 14.26 -18.07 -12.21
C ARG A 57 13.63 -17.18 -11.14
N GLY A 58 14.35 -16.83 -10.07
CA GLY A 58 13.94 -15.82 -9.10
C GLY A 58 13.71 -14.47 -9.76
N LEU A 59 14.64 -14.04 -10.61
CA LEU A 59 14.53 -12.76 -11.34
C LEU A 59 13.32 -12.73 -12.29
N LYS A 60 13.10 -13.81 -13.06
CA LYS A 60 11.89 -13.95 -13.91
C LYS A 60 10.60 -13.93 -13.10
N THR A 61 10.60 -14.53 -11.92
CA THR A 61 9.41 -14.57 -11.04
C THR A 61 9.12 -13.16 -10.52
N LEU A 62 10.15 -12.44 -10.09
CA LEU A 62 10.03 -11.05 -9.65
C LEU A 62 9.49 -10.17 -10.79
N TYR A 63 10.09 -10.25 -11.98
CA TYR A 63 9.65 -9.50 -13.16
C TYR A 63 8.17 -9.76 -13.50
N LYS A 64 7.74 -11.02 -13.54
CA LYS A 64 6.34 -11.37 -13.82
C LYS A 64 5.37 -10.87 -12.75
N ALA A 65 5.81 -10.80 -11.49
CA ALA A 65 4.99 -10.28 -10.40
C ALA A 65 4.91 -8.75 -10.41
N THR A 66 5.98 -8.06 -10.82
CA THR A 66 6.06 -6.58 -10.80
C THR A 66 5.48 -5.93 -12.05
N VAL A 67 5.51 -6.57 -13.22
CA VAL A 67 4.98 -5.99 -14.47
C VAL A 67 3.49 -5.61 -14.37
N PRO A 68 2.57 -6.45 -13.87
CA PRO A 68 1.17 -6.05 -13.72
C PRO A 68 0.98 -4.89 -12.73
N ALA A 69 1.76 -4.86 -11.65
CA ALA A 69 1.73 -3.76 -10.69
C ALA A 69 2.26 -2.46 -11.31
N ALA A 70 3.38 -2.51 -12.03
CA ALA A 70 3.94 -1.37 -12.74
C ALA A 70 3.00 -0.85 -13.83
N PHE A 71 2.34 -1.74 -14.58
CA PHE A 71 1.31 -1.37 -15.53
C PHE A 71 0.13 -0.68 -14.84
N TRP A 72 -0.35 -1.21 -13.70
CA TRP A 72 -1.45 -0.61 -12.96
C TRP A 72 -1.10 0.76 -12.38
N VAL A 73 0.13 0.93 -11.89
CA VAL A 73 0.66 2.23 -11.46
C VAL A 73 0.73 3.20 -12.63
N ALA A 74 1.30 2.80 -13.78
CA ALA A 74 1.38 3.62 -14.97
C ALA A 74 -0.01 4.05 -15.46
N LEU A 75 -0.97 3.11 -15.47
CA LEU A 75 -2.36 3.39 -15.81
C LEU A 75 -3.00 4.34 -14.79
N SER A 76 -2.77 4.16 -13.49
CA SER A 76 -3.30 5.05 -12.45
C SER A 76 -2.75 6.47 -12.58
N CYS A 77 -1.45 6.61 -12.88
CA CYS A 77 -0.83 7.90 -13.20
C CYS A 77 -1.45 8.53 -14.45
N LEU A 78 -1.63 7.74 -15.52
CA LEU A 78 -2.24 8.17 -16.77
C LEU A 78 -3.69 8.61 -16.57
N MET A 79 -4.49 7.83 -15.85
CA MET A 79 -5.88 8.17 -15.52
C MET A 79 -5.95 9.41 -14.64
N SER A 80 -5.07 9.56 -13.65
CA SER A 80 -4.97 10.78 -12.84
C SER A 80 -4.73 12.01 -13.71
N PHE A 81 -3.85 11.91 -14.72
CA PHE A 81 -3.60 12.99 -15.67
C PHE A 81 -4.87 13.39 -16.46
N PHE A 82 -5.71 12.43 -16.86
CA PHE A 82 -6.94 12.72 -17.62
C PHE A 82 -8.13 13.18 -16.76
N PHE A 83 -8.31 12.64 -15.56
CA PHE A 83 -9.45 12.98 -14.69
C PHE A 83 -9.21 14.22 -13.84
N VAL A 84 -7.96 14.49 -13.44
CA VAL A 84 -7.59 15.71 -12.70
C VAL A 84 -7.21 16.84 -13.67
N GLY A 85 -6.80 16.50 -14.89
CA GLY A 85 -6.29 17.43 -15.89
C GLY A 85 -4.94 18.05 -15.48
N PRO A 86 -4.23 18.74 -16.39
CA PRO A 86 -3.27 19.75 -16.00
C PRO A 86 -4.05 20.87 -15.31
N ASN A 87 -4.12 20.84 -13.98
CA ASN A 87 -4.73 21.91 -13.22
C ASN A 87 -3.97 23.22 -13.56
N PRO A 88 -4.62 24.28 -14.08
CA PRO A 88 -3.95 25.53 -14.44
C PRO A 88 -3.36 26.26 -13.22
N TYR A 89 -3.71 25.85 -11.99
CA TYR A 89 -3.10 26.29 -10.73
C TYR A 89 -2.01 25.34 -10.20
N THR A 90 -1.77 24.22 -10.89
CA THR A 90 -0.67 23.30 -10.59
C THR A 90 0.30 23.35 -11.77
N PRO A 91 1.31 24.24 -11.73
CA PRO A 91 2.31 24.30 -12.79
C PRO A 91 2.91 22.90 -13.07
N PRO A 92 3.44 22.65 -14.29
CA PRO A 92 4.04 21.37 -14.67
C PRO A 92 5.33 21.04 -13.88
N THR A 93 5.71 21.89 -12.93
CA THR A 93 6.52 21.47 -11.81
C THR A 93 5.69 20.50 -10.98
N VAL A 94 5.94 19.20 -11.18
CA VAL A 94 5.78 18.18 -10.13
C VAL A 94 5.93 18.88 -8.79
N ARG A 95 4.90 18.85 -7.93
CA ARG A 95 5.02 19.42 -6.60
C ARG A 95 6.04 18.59 -5.81
N VAL A 96 7.33 18.77 -6.09
CA VAL A 96 8.49 18.47 -5.22
C VAL A 96 8.50 19.44 -4.02
N TYR A 97 7.44 20.25 -3.87
CA TYR A 97 7.27 21.35 -2.93
C TYR A 97 7.00 20.91 -1.48
N PHE A 98 6.92 19.61 -1.17
CA PHE A 98 6.64 19.18 0.20
C PHE A 98 7.88 19.10 1.12
N LEU A 99 9.11 19.22 0.58
CA LEU A 99 10.33 19.08 1.40
C LEU A 99 11.32 20.24 1.28
N VAL A 100 11.22 21.09 0.25
CA VAL A 100 12.20 22.16 0.02
C VAL A 100 11.44 23.47 -0.22
N PRO A 101 11.62 24.50 0.63
CA PRO A 101 11.11 25.84 0.36
C PRO A 101 11.60 26.33 -1.00
N VAL A 102 10.73 27.04 -1.73
CA VAL A 102 10.99 27.58 -3.08
C VAL A 102 12.22 28.52 -3.14
N GLU A 103 12.74 28.91 -1.99
CA GLU A 103 13.89 29.80 -1.80
C GLU A 103 15.23 29.06 -1.58
N ALA A 104 15.29 27.74 -1.77
CA ALA A 104 16.53 26.99 -1.56
C ALA A 104 17.54 27.17 -2.71
N PRO A 105 18.85 27.23 -2.43
CA PRO A 105 19.89 27.21 -3.46
C PRO A 105 19.73 26.01 -4.40
N GLY A 106 20.01 26.19 -5.70
CA GLY A 106 19.77 25.15 -6.72
C GLY A 106 20.40 23.79 -6.41
N TRP A 107 21.55 23.74 -5.73
CA TRP A 107 22.19 22.49 -5.31
C TRP A 107 21.37 21.70 -4.28
N VAL A 108 20.59 22.36 -3.42
CA VAL A 108 19.65 21.71 -2.49
C VAL A 108 18.51 21.05 -3.26
N VAL A 109 18.01 21.70 -4.31
CA VAL A 109 16.97 21.14 -5.19
C VAL A 109 17.49 19.90 -5.92
N TYR A 110 18.70 19.96 -6.48
CA TYR A 110 19.33 18.79 -7.13
C TYR A 110 19.62 17.66 -6.14
N ALA A 111 20.00 17.96 -4.89
CA ALA A 111 20.21 16.96 -3.84
C ALA A 111 18.89 16.33 -3.35
N ALA A 112 17.78 17.07 -3.34
CA ALA A 112 16.47 16.59 -2.89
C ALA A 112 15.69 15.80 -3.96
N LEU A 113 15.99 16.02 -5.24
CA LEU A 113 15.30 15.37 -6.36
C LEU A 113 15.36 13.82 -6.30
N PRO A 114 16.51 13.17 -6.05
CA PRO A 114 16.55 11.71 -5.88
C PRO A 114 15.68 11.21 -4.73
N LEU A 115 15.62 11.93 -3.61
CA LEU A 115 14.80 11.57 -2.46
C LEU A 115 13.30 11.70 -2.79
N ALA A 116 12.91 12.77 -3.48
CA ALA A 116 11.54 12.97 -3.93
C ALA A 116 11.10 11.87 -4.93
N LEU A 117 12.01 11.42 -5.78
CA LEU A 117 11.77 10.30 -6.70
C LEU A 117 11.75 8.95 -5.98
N ALA A 118 12.55 8.77 -4.93
CA ALA A 118 12.61 7.53 -4.15
C ALA A 118 11.46 7.37 -3.16
N ALA A 119 10.92 8.47 -2.61
CA ALA A 119 9.91 8.45 -1.56
C ALA A 119 8.63 7.64 -1.93
N PRO A 120 8.06 7.73 -3.15
CA PRO A 120 6.96 6.89 -3.56
C PRO A 120 7.30 5.40 -3.55
N PHE A 121 8.51 5.02 -3.98
CA PHE A 121 8.97 3.63 -3.96
C PHE A 121 9.21 3.12 -2.55
N ILE A 122 9.77 3.96 -1.68
CA ILE A 122 9.97 3.64 -0.25
C ILE A 122 8.61 3.41 0.41
N ASN A 123 7.64 4.30 0.18
CA ASN A 123 6.27 4.12 0.69
C ASN A 123 5.62 2.85 0.12
N ALA A 124 5.75 2.60 -1.19
CA ALA A 124 5.20 1.41 -1.81
C ALA A 124 5.79 0.11 -1.21
N LEU A 125 7.12 0.06 -1.07
CA LEU A 125 7.85 -1.14 -0.64
C LEU A 125 7.77 -1.38 0.87
N ILE A 126 7.80 -0.33 1.69
CA ILE A 126 7.88 -0.45 3.15
C ILE A 126 6.51 -0.38 3.80
N VAL A 127 5.62 0.47 3.28
CA VAL A 127 4.31 0.71 3.92
C VAL A 127 3.25 -0.16 3.27
N THR A 128 3.06 -0.06 1.95
CA THR A 128 1.93 -0.73 1.28
C THR A 128 2.13 -2.23 1.07
N PHE A 129 3.38 -2.73 1.09
CA PHE A 129 3.66 -4.14 0.82
C PHE A 129 2.99 -5.10 1.80
N GLY A 130 3.02 -4.79 3.11
CA GLY A 130 2.38 -5.63 4.12
C GLY A 130 0.86 -5.75 3.91
N GLU A 131 0.25 -4.65 3.50
CA GLU A 131 -1.18 -4.56 3.24
C GLU A 131 -1.54 -5.40 2.01
N GLU A 132 -0.84 -5.18 0.90
CA GLU A 132 -1.01 -5.94 -0.35
C GLU A 132 -0.79 -7.44 -0.16
N PHE A 133 0.24 -7.83 0.61
CA PHE A 133 0.53 -9.23 0.91
C PHE A 133 -0.65 -9.92 1.62
N GLY A 134 -1.26 -9.28 2.61
CA GLY A 134 -2.40 -9.84 3.32
C GLY A 134 -3.65 -9.95 2.44
N TRP A 135 -4.01 -8.87 1.73
CA TRP A 135 -5.25 -8.83 0.95
C TRP A 135 -5.16 -9.62 -0.36
N ARG A 136 -4.15 -9.33 -1.19
CA ARG A 136 -3.99 -9.91 -2.53
C ARG A 136 -3.17 -11.20 -2.50
N GLY A 137 -2.18 -11.28 -1.62
CA GLY A 137 -1.32 -12.46 -1.49
C GLY A 137 -1.98 -13.62 -0.74
N TYR A 138 -2.86 -13.34 0.23
CA TYR A 138 -3.45 -14.37 1.08
C TYR A 138 -4.99 -14.47 0.97
N LEU A 139 -5.72 -13.38 1.23
CA LEU A 139 -7.18 -13.43 1.35
C LEU A 139 -7.87 -13.68 -0.01
N LEU A 140 -7.51 -12.90 -1.04
CA LEU A 140 -8.13 -12.94 -2.36
C LEU A 140 -8.03 -14.33 -3.02
N PRO A 141 -6.86 -15.00 -3.13
CA PRO A 141 -6.77 -16.33 -3.76
C PRO A 141 -7.52 -17.41 -2.96
N LYS A 142 -7.68 -17.22 -1.65
CA LYS A 142 -8.41 -18.15 -0.79
C LYS A 142 -9.92 -18.04 -0.97
N LEU A 143 -10.44 -16.82 -1.12
CA LEU A 143 -11.83 -16.57 -1.45
C LEU A 143 -12.14 -16.94 -2.91
N ALA A 144 -11.26 -16.59 -3.85
CA ALA A 144 -11.44 -16.86 -5.27
C ALA A 144 -11.61 -18.36 -5.57
N ARG A 145 -10.92 -19.24 -4.82
CA ARG A 145 -11.11 -20.70 -4.91
C ARG A 145 -12.51 -21.19 -4.52
N ARG A 146 -13.30 -20.38 -3.81
CA ARG A 146 -14.65 -20.74 -3.33
C ARG A 146 -15.78 -20.05 -4.11
N MET A 147 -15.56 -18.83 -4.58
CA MET A 147 -16.62 -18.00 -5.20
C MET A 147 -16.22 -17.34 -6.53
N GLY A 148 -15.04 -17.65 -7.06
CA GLY A 148 -14.50 -17.02 -8.26
C GLY A 148 -13.87 -15.64 -7.99
N TRP A 149 -13.07 -15.17 -8.95
CA TRP A 149 -12.25 -13.96 -8.80
C TRP A 149 -13.08 -12.68 -8.64
N ILE A 150 -14.20 -12.55 -9.35
CA ILE A 150 -15.03 -11.33 -9.33
C ILE A 150 -15.64 -11.12 -7.94
N TRP A 151 -16.35 -12.13 -7.43
CA TRP A 151 -16.99 -12.05 -6.11
C TRP A 151 -15.96 -11.98 -4.99
N ALA A 152 -14.84 -12.70 -5.11
CA ALA A 152 -13.76 -12.59 -4.15
C ALA A 152 -13.17 -11.18 -4.10
N SER A 153 -12.95 -10.54 -5.25
CA SER A 153 -12.48 -9.15 -5.32
C SER A 153 -13.48 -8.18 -4.68
N ALA A 154 -14.77 -8.33 -4.94
CA ALA A 154 -15.81 -7.50 -4.32
C ALA A 154 -15.82 -7.65 -2.79
N VAL A 155 -15.78 -8.88 -2.29
CA VAL A 155 -15.73 -9.15 -0.84
C VAL A 155 -14.45 -8.59 -0.21
N VAL A 156 -13.29 -8.78 -0.86
CA VAL A 156 -12.03 -8.21 -0.39
C VAL A 156 -12.10 -6.68 -0.36
N GLY A 157 -12.71 -6.05 -1.35
CA GLY A 157 -12.92 -4.59 -1.38
C GLY A 157 -13.77 -4.09 -0.20
N VAL A 158 -14.85 -4.79 0.15
CA VAL A 158 -15.68 -4.46 1.31
C VAL A 158 -14.89 -4.64 2.61
N VAL A 159 -14.23 -5.79 2.78
CA VAL A 159 -13.39 -6.09 3.97
C VAL A 159 -12.31 -5.01 4.14
N TRP A 160 -11.66 -4.63 3.05
CA TRP A 160 -10.64 -3.59 3.01
C TRP A 160 -11.21 -2.23 3.42
N GLY A 161 -12.37 -1.84 2.89
CA GLY A 161 -13.03 -0.59 3.27
C GLY A 161 -13.40 -0.55 4.76
N VAL A 162 -13.95 -1.65 5.29
CA VAL A 162 -14.27 -1.76 6.73
C VAL A 162 -13.00 -1.71 7.59
N TRP A 163 -11.90 -2.31 7.13
CA TRP A 163 -10.62 -2.25 7.83
C TRP A 163 -10.10 -0.82 8.03
N HIS A 164 -10.32 0.08 7.08
CA HIS A 164 -9.93 1.50 7.16
C HIS A 164 -10.82 2.39 8.04
N THR A 165 -11.92 1.85 8.57
CA THR A 165 -12.95 2.67 9.24
C THR A 165 -12.39 3.52 10.40
N PRO A 166 -11.60 2.99 11.35
CA PRO A 166 -11.07 3.82 12.43
C PRO A 166 -10.14 4.93 11.94
N ALA A 167 -9.24 4.65 10.99
CA ALA A 167 -8.36 5.66 10.43
C ALA A 167 -9.16 6.79 9.77
N ILE A 168 -10.21 6.46 9.01
CA ILE A 168 -11.09 7.45 8.37
C ILE A 168 -11.79 8.34 9.41
N LEU A 169 -12.28 7.74 10.49
CA LEU A 169 -12.98 8.47 11.56
C LEU A 169 -12.04 9.38 12.36
N VAL A 170 -10.82 8.92 12.61
CA VAL A 170 -9.88 9.55 13.54
C VAL A 170 -8.94 10.54 12.87
N VAL A 171 -8.39 10.19 11.70
CA VAL A 171 -7.47 11.05 10.92
C VAL A 171 -8.27 12.03 10.04
N GLY A 172 -9.57 11.78 9.87
CA GLY A 172 -10.43 12.57 9.01
C GLY A 172 -10.35 12.13 7.54
N HIS A 173 -11.17 12.75 6.71
CA HIS A 173 -11.44 12.25 5.36
C HIS A 173 -10.64 12.97 4.27
N ASN A 174 -9.74 13.91 4.60
CA ASN A 174 -9.05 14.82 3.65
C ASN A 174 -9.98 15.52 2.62
N TYR A 175 -11.29 15.48 2.82
CA TYR A 175 -12.23 16.30 2.07
C TYR A 175 -12.14 17.69 2.65
N GLY A 176 -11.65 18.64 1.84
CA GLY A 176 -11.54 20.04 2.18
C GLY A 176 -12.83 20.50 2.83
N ARG A 177 -12.75 20.85 4.11
CA ARG A 177 -13.79 21.65 4.74
C ARG A 177 -13.66 23.07 4.17
N PRO A 178 -14.77 23.79 3.95
CA PRO A 178 -14.69 25.24 3.77
C PRO A 178 -13.95 25.90 4.93
#